data_AF-A0A2V9PDH8-F1
#
_entry.id   AF-A0A2V9PDH8-F1
#
_cell.length_a   1.000
_cell.length_b   1.000
_cell.length_c   1.000
_cell.angle_alpha   90.00
_cell.angle_beta   90.00
_cell.angle_gamma   90.00
#
_symmetry.space_group_name_H-M   'P 1'
#
loop_
_entity.id
_entity.type
_entity.pdbx_description
1 polymer ?
#
loop_
_entity_poly.entity_id
_entity_poly.type
_entity_poly.pdbx_seq_one_letter_code
_entity_poly.pdbx_strand_id
1 'polypeptide(L)'
;MATTELKRLNGDTVKTRPQRRLTQAELDSFLEKAADMLRGGIDHSEFRGYVFTLLFYKRINDVYVENVVALEKELGDSDLAQDPRMHDFVVPEDCVWEKVARTTELKLGTALNDAMRAIERANTPKFDGILTNSTVDFNAQDRLPRSKLVTIVNHFGSLPLDRANVHDDLFGNAYEYLIRNFASNAGRSSGEFYTPREVAYLMSEIVEPQPGHHVCDWAADRERNGLFTTSGR
;
A
#
# COMPACT_ATOMS: atom_id res chain seq x y z
N MET A 1 -15.60 -27.65 -20.82
CA MET A 1 -17.04 -27.39 -20.99
C MET A 1 -17.32 -26.03 -20.37
N ALA A 2 -17.83 -24.98 -21.00
CA ALA A 2 -17.96 -24.58 -22.39
C ALA A 2 -17.85 -23.03 -22.32
N THR A 3 -16.96 -22.43 -23.09
CA THR A 3 -16.72 -20.99 -23.08
C THR A 3 -17.83 -20.32 -23.90
N THR A 4 -18.75 -19.61 -23.26
CA THR A 4 -19.78 -18.85 -23.96
C THR A 4 -19.14 -17.64 -24.63
N GLU A 5 -18.89 -17.75 -25.93
CA GLU A 5 -18.42 -16.64 -26.78
C GLU A 5 -19.57 -15.67 -27.06
N LEU A 6 -19.48 -14.45 -26.55
CA LEU A 6 -20.31 -13.33 -27.02
C LEU A 6 -19.60 -12.64 -28.19
N LYS A 7 -20.02 -12.94 -29.42
CA LYS A 7 -19.57 -12.26 -30.65
C LYS A 7 -20.19 -10.87 -30.77
N ARG A 8 -19.37 -9.84 -31.04
CA ARG A 8 -19.78 -8.58 -31.68
C ARG A 8 -19.22 -8.50 -33.10
N LEU A 9 -19.91 -7.75 -33.96
CA LEU A 9 -19.96 -7.86 -35.43
C LEU A 9 -18.72 -7.44 -36.24
N ASN A 10 -17.61 -7.03 -35.63
CA ASN A 10 -16.39 -6.66 -36.35
C ASN A 10 -15.26 -7.59 -35.92
N GLY A 11 -14.74 -8.40 -36.84
CA GLY A 11 -13.86 -9.55 -36.63
C GLY A 11 -12.46 -9.29 -36.04
N ASP A 12 -12.31 -8.30 -35.17
CA ASP A 12 -11.11 -8.16 -34.36
C ASP A 12 -11.27 -8.98 -33.08
N THR A 13 -10.56 -10.12 -33.04
CA THR A 13 -10.35 -10.87 -31.80
C THR A 13 -9.69 -9.95 -30.77
N VAL A 14 -10.45 -9.52 -29.76
CA VAL A 14 -9.88 -8.93 -28.55
C VAL A 14 -9.07 -10.03 -27.87
N LYS A 15 -7.75 -10.03 -28.13
CA LYS A 15 -6.82 -10.81 -27.33
C LYS A 15 -6.83 -10.20 -25.93
N THR A 16 -7.65 -10.73 -25.04
CA THR A 16 -7.50 -10.54 -23.60
C THR A 16 -6.15 -11.14 -23.23
N ARG A 17 -5.07 -10.35 -23.34
CA ARG A 17 -3.77 -10.72 -22.78
C ARG A 17 -4.02 -11.01 -21.30
N PRO A 18 -3.59 -12.17 -20.76
CA PRO A 18 -3.59 -12.35 -19.32
C PRO A 18 -2.77 -11.19 -18.74
N GLN A 19 -3.37 -10.39 -17.85
CA GLN A 19 -2.64 -9.35 -17.15
C GLN A 19 -1.48 -10.04 -16.42
N ARG A 20 -0.26 -9.76 -16.90
CA ARG A 20 0.96 -10.31 -16.29
C ARG A 20 1.02 -9.74 -14.89
N ARG A 21 0.93 -10.61 -13.88
CA ARG A 21 1.14 -10.24 -12.48
C ARG A 21 2.56 -9.73 -12.30
N LEU A 22 2.73 -8.73 -11.44
CA LEU A 22 4.05 -8.22 -11.12
C LEU A 22 4.88 -9.28 -10.41
N THR A 23 6.19 -9.26 -10.70
CA THR A 23 7.17 -10.04 -9.96
C THR A 23 7.75 -9.23 -8.80
N GLN A 24 8.33 -9.92 -7.82
CA GLN A 24 8.94 -9.28 -6.64
C GLN A 24 10.01 -8.26 -7.06
N ALA A 25 10.91 -8.66 -7.96
CA ALA A 25 11.98 -7.79 -8.44
C ALA A 25 11.47 -6.53 -9.15
N GLU A 26 10.32 -6.60 -9.83
CA GLU A 26 9.71 -5.42 -10.46
C GLU A 26 9.13 -4.46 -9.43
N LEU A 27 8.45 -5.00 -8.41
CA LEU A 27 7.90 -4.19 -7.32
C LEU A 27 9.02 -3.56 -6.48
N ASP A 28 10.08 -4.31 -6.18
CA ASP A 28 11.25 -3.81 -5.47
C ASP A 28 11.94 -2.70 -6.27
N SER A 29 12.19 -2.91 -7.57
CA SER A 29 12.77 -1.89 -8.44
C SER A 29 11.87 -0.65 -8.58
N PHE A 30 10.55 -0.83 -8.59
CA PHE A 30 9.60 0.27 -8.61
C PHE A 30 9.68 1.12 -7.34
N LEU A 31 9.79 0.47 -6.18
CA LEU A 31 9.93 1.12 -4.89
C LEU A 31 11.30 1.82 -4.73
N GLU A 32 12.36 1.20 -5.21
CA GLU A 32 13.69 1.81 -5.26
C GLU A 32 13.71 3.07 -6.11
N LYS A 33 13.10 3.04 -7.29
CA LYS A 33 12.96 4.24 -8.14
C LYS A 33 12.20 5.35 -7.42
N ALA A 34 11.14 5.02 -6.68
CA ALA A 34 10.40 6.00 -5.89
C ALA A 34 11.32 6.64 -4.81
N ALA A 35 12.13 5.82 -4.13
CA ALA A 35 13.08 6.30 -3.13
C ALA A 35 14.19 7.17 -3.77
N ASP A 36 14.70 6.78 -4.93
CA ASP A 36 15.72 7.54 -5.67
C ASP A 36 15.23 8.91 -6.13
N MET A 37 13.95 9.03 -6.54
CA MET A 37 13.35 10.32 -6.90
C MET A 37 13.31 11.31 -5.72
N LEU A 38 13.16 10.79 -4.49
CA LEU A 38 13.18 11.61 -3.28
C LEU A 38 14.60 11.90 -2.78
N ARG A 39 15.56 11.04 -3.11
CA ARG A 39 16.98 11.16 -2.72
C ARG A 39 17.57 12.49 -3.22
N GLY A 40 18.50 13.07 -2.45
CA GLY A 40 19.21 14.31 -2.81
C GLY A 40 18.54 15.63 -2.40
N GLY A 41 17.64 15.60 -1.41
CA GLY A 41 17.10 16.83 -0.79
C GLY A 41 16.45 16.65 0.58
N ILE A 42 16.27 15.40 1.03
CA ILE A 42 15.60 15.02 2.28
C ILE A 42 16.49 14.02 3.02
N ASP A 43 16.49 14.07 4.36
CA ASP A 43 17.18 13.08 5.17
C ASP A 43 16.63 11.65 4.97
N HIS A 44 17.48 10.64 5.16
CA HIS A 44 17.13 9.24 4.95
C HIS A 44 15.98 8.75 5.82
N SER A 45 15.84 9.28 7.03
CA SER A 45 14.76 8.91 7.95
C SER A 45 13.40 9.46 7.51
N GLU A 46 13.38 10.66 6.93
CA GLU A 46 12.14 11.37 6.58
C GLU A 46 11.52 10.87 5.28
N PHE A 47 12.30 10.68 4.20
CA PHE A 47 11.73 10.24 2.92
C PHE A 47 11.10 8.84 3.00
N ARG A 48 11.62 8.00 3.91
CA ARG A 48 11.06 6.68 4.20
C ARG A 48 9.57 6.77 4.56
N GLY A 49 9.22 7.72 5.43
CA GLY A 49 7.84 7.96 5.83
C GLY A 49 6.96 8.31 4.62
N TYR A 50 7.43 9.21 3.74
CA TYR A 50 6.69 9.59 2.53
C TYR A 50 6.42 8.39 1.60
N VAL A 51 7.42 7.53 1.35
CA VAL A 51 7.27 6.36 0.50
C VAL A 51 6.28 5.36 1.10
N PHE A 52 6.39 5.07 2.41
CA PHE A 52 5.48 4.14 3.07
C PHE A 52 4.04 4.66 3.07
N THR A 53 3.82 5.91 3.46
CA THR A 53 2.48 6.47 3.52
C THR A 53 1.81 6.48 2.14
N LEU A 54 2.54 6.82 1.08
CA LEU A 54 2.01 6.77 -0.29
C LEU A 54 1.74 5.34 -0.77
N LEU A 55 2.63 4.39 -0.45
CA LEU A 55 2.46 2.98 -0.79
C LEU A 55 1.19 2.40 -0.16
N PHE A 56 0.99 2.63 1.14
CA PHE A 56 -0.21 2.17 1.85
C PHE A 56 -1.47 2.85 1.33
N TYR A 57 -1.43 4.17 1.16
CA TYR A 57 -2.56 4.91 0.61
C TYR A 57 -2.96 4.39 -0.78
N LYS A 58 -2.00 4.16 -1.68
CA LYS A 58 -2.27 3.59 -3.01
C LYS A 58 -2.85 2.17 -2.92
N ARG A 59 -2.27 1.30 -2.08
CA ARG A 59 -2.75 -0.08 -1.88
C ARG A 59 -4.19 -0.11 -1.36
N ILE A 60 -4.49 0.69 -0.35
CA ILE A 60 -5.85 0.79 0.22
C ILE A 60 -6.82 1.27 -0.86
N ASN A 61 -6.48 2.33 -1.59
CA ASN A 61 -7.32 2.85 -2.67
C ASN A 61 -7.60 1.78 -3.74
N ASP A 62 -6.58 1.09 -4.23
CA ASP A 62 -6.72 0.18 -5.35
C ASP A 62 -7.50 -1.07 -5.00
N VAL A 63 -7.27 -1.63 -3.80
CA VAL A 63 -8.03 -2.79 -3.32
C VAL A 63 -9.49 -2.40 -3.06
N TYR A 64 -9.75 -1.18 -2.57
CA TYR A 64 -11.13 -0.70 -2.42
C TYR A 64 -11.84 -0.59 -3.77
N VAL A 65 -11.20 0.04 -4.76
CA VAL A 65 -11.76 0.18 -6.12
C VAL A 65 -11.98 -1.18 -6.77
N GLU A 66 -11.04 -2.12 -6.61
CA GLU A 66 -11.19 -3.50 -7.11
C GLU A 66 -12.41 -4.19 -6.49
N ASN A 67 -12.59 -4.07 -5.16
CA ASN A 67 -13.72 -4.66 -4.45
C ASN A 67 -15.06 -4.06 -4.88
N VAL A 68 -15.14 -2.73 -5.02
CA VAL A 68 -16.36 -2.06 -5.51
C VAL A 68 -16.71 -2.56 -6.90
N VAL A 69 -15.76 -2.61 -7.84
CA VAL A 69 -15.99 -3.12 -9.20
C VAL A 69 -16.38 -4.60 -9.22
N ALA A 70 -15.84 -5.41 -8.29
CA ALA A 70 -16.22 -6.81 -8.16
C ALA A 70 -17.66 -6.96 -7.66
N LEU A 71 -18.04 -6.21 -6.63
CA LEU A 71 -19.40 -6.21 -6.08
C LEU A 71 -20.43 -5.65 -7.05
N GLU A 72 -20.11 -4.61 -7.82
CA GLU A 72 -20.98 -4.08 -8.88
C GLU A 72 -21.32 -5.15 -9.92
N LYS A 73 -20.36 -6.02 -10.27
CA LYS A 73 -20.59 -7.12 -11.21
C LYS A 73 -21.43 -8.24 -10.61
N GLU A 74 -21.34 -8.48 -9.32
CA GLU A 74 -22.06 -9.54 -8.62
C GLU A 74 -23.50 -9.13 -8.30
N LEU A 75 -23.70 -7.91 -7.78
CA LEU A 75 -24.98 -7.40 -7.31
C LEU A 75 -25.77 -6.68 -8.41
N GLY A 76 -25.10 -6.13 -9.44
CA GLY A 76 -25.73 -5.36 -10.51
C GLY A 76 -26.30 -4.00 -10.08
N ASP A 77 -25.99 -3.56 -8.85
CA ASP A 77 -26.44 -2.30 -8.26
C ASP A 77 -25.23 -1.52 -7.73
N SER A 78 -25.05 -0.31 -8.25
CA SER A 78 -23.94 0.58 -7.91
C SER A 78 -24.02 1.11 -6.49
N ASP A 79 -25.24 1.33 -5.96
CA ASP A 79 -25.44 1.94 -4.64
C ASP A 79 -25.14 0.92 -3.54
N LEU A 80 -25.53 -0.34 -3.75
CA LEU A 80 -25.22 -1.44 -2.83
C LEU A 80 -23.73 -1.82 -2.84
N ALA A 81 -23.08 -1.72 -4.00
CA ALA A 81 -21.66 -2.02 -4.12
C ALA A 81 -20.77 -1.00 -3.41
N GLN A 82 -21.25 0.22 -3.16
CA GLN A 82 -20.55 1.25 -2.40
C GLN A 82 -20.91 1.27 -0.91
N ASP A 83 -21.82 0.38 -0.47
CA ASP A 83 -22.25 0.33 0.93
C ASP A 83 -21.05 0.03 1.85
N PRO A 84 -20.73 0.91 2.82
CA PRO A 84 -19.66 0.71 3.79
C PRO A 84 -19.68 -0.66 4.50
N ARG A 85 -20.84 -1.28 4.64
CA ARG A 85 -21.01 -2.57 5.34
C ARG A 85 -20.53 -3.77 4.52
N MET A 86 -20.34 -3.59 3.21
CA MET A 86 -19.90 -4.65 2.31
C MET A 86 -18.37 -4.69 2.14
N HIS A 87 -17.65 -3.73 2.76
CA HIS A 87 -16.20 -3.59 2.62
C HIS A 87 -15.49 -3.68 3.97
N ASP A 88 -14.30 -4.29 3.97
CA ASP A 88 -13.45 -4.35 5.16
C ASP A 88 -12.93 -2.98 5.62
N PHE A 89 -12.78 -2.08 4.65
CA PHE A 89 -12.39 -0.68 4.80
C PHE A 89 -12.99 0.17 3.69
N VAL A 90 -13.20 1.46 3.96
CA VAL A 90 -13.89 2.41 3.10
C VAL A 90 -12.97 3.56 2.73
N VAL A 91 -12.92 3.90 1.44
CA VAL A 91 -12.27 5.11 0.95
C VAL A 91 -13.36 6.11 0.53
N PRO A 92 -13.46 7.28 1.19
CA PRO A 92 -14.42 8.31 0.77
C PRO A 92 -14.18 8.72 -0.68
N GLU A 93 -15.25 9.04 -1.41
CA GLU A 93 -15.16 9.34 -2.84
C GLU A 93 -14.19 10.48 -3.17
N ASP A 94 -14.08 11.49 -2.31
CA ASP A 94 -13.18 12.64 -2.50
C ASP A 94 -11.71 12.29 -2.24
N CYS A 95 -11.48 11.14 -1.61
CA CYS A 95 -10.16 10.64 -1.22
C CYS A 95 -9.65 9.56 -2.18
N VAL A 96 -10.34 9.32 -3.30
CA VAL A 96 -9.89 8.37 -4.32
C VAL A 96 -8.62 8.92 -4.99
N TRP A 97 -7.64 8.04 -5.19
CA TRP A 97 -6.32 8.37 -5.72
C TRP A 97 -6.40 9.23 -6.98
N GLU A 98 -7.25 8.89 -7.94
CA GLU A 98 -7.38 9.64 -9.19
C GLU A 98 -7.84 11.09 -8.97
N LYS A 99 -8.75 11.34 -8.02
CA LYS A 99 -9.22 12.71 -7.72
C LYS A 99 -8.11 13.52 -7.05
N VAL A 100 -7.40 12.90 -6.10
CA VAL A 100 -6.29 13.55 -5.39
C VAL A 100 -5.12 13.82 -6.35
N ALA A 101 -4.76 12.88 -7.21
CA ALA A 101 -3.67 13.02 -8.18
C ALA A 101 -3.96 14.08 -9.28
N ARG A 102 -5.24 14.30 -9.63
CA ARG A 102 -5.65 15.35 -10.58
C ARG A 102 -5.72 16.75 -9.96
N THR A 103 -5.51 16.88 -8.65
CA THR A 103 -5.50 18.17 -7.97
C THR A 103 -4.33 19.03 -8.43
N THR A 104 -4.51 20.36 -8.45
CA THR A 104 -3.44 21.30 -8.79
C THR A 104 -2.23 21.13 -7.87
N GLU A 105 -1.01 21.26 -8.41
CA GLU A 105 0.26 21.11 -7.67
C GLU A 105 0.32 21.94 -6.37
N LEU A 106 -0.32 23.11 -6.35
CA LEU A 106 -0.42 24.00 -5.20
C LEU A 106 -1.20 23.41 -4.02
N LYS A 107 -2.21 22.58 -4.29
CA LYS A 107 -3.13 21.98 -3.31
C LYS A 107 -2.90 20.48 -3.11
N LEU A 108 -1.98 19.88 -3.86
CA LEU A 108 -1.74 18.44 -3.83
C LEU A 108 -1.31 17.96 -2.43
N GLY A 109 -0.41 18.70 -1.77
CA GLY A 109 0.03 18.35 -0.41
C GLY A 109 -1.10 18.38 0.61
N THR A 110 -1.93 19.42 0.60
CA THR A 110 -3.13 19.51 1.45
C THR A 110 -4.13 18.40 1.14
N ALA A 111 -4.37 18.11 -0.14
CA ALA A 111 -5.31 17.08 -0.56
C ALA A 111 -4.87 15.68 -0.12
N LEU A 112 -3.57 15.37 -0.19
CA LEU A 112 -3.02 14.10 0.30
C LEU A 112 -3.17 13.96 1.82
N ASN A 113 -2.78 14.98 2.58
CA ASN A 113 -2.92 14.99 4.04
C ASN A 113 -4.40 14.83 4.45
N ASP A 114 -5.30 15.57 3.80
CA ASP A 114 -6.72 15.53 4.12
C ASP A 114 -7.36 14.19 3.73
N ALA A 115 -6.97 13.62 2.58
CA ALA A 115 -7.42 12.30 2.15
C ALA A 115 -6.99 11.20 3.14
N MET A 116 -5.74 11.21 3.58
CA MET A 116 -5.23 10.24 4.56
C MET A 116 -5.98 10.33 5.89
N ARG A 117 -6.18 11.56 6.40
CA ARG A 117 -6.99 11.79 7.61
C ARG A 117 -8.44 11.36 7.45
N ALA A 118 -9.04 11.59 6.29
CA ALA A 118 -10.42 11.21 6.02
C ALA A 118 -10.60 9.69 5.95
N ILE A 119 -9.66 8.98 5.30
CA ILE A 119 -9.63 7.51 5.27
C ILE A 119 -9.46 6.96 6.69
N GLU A 120 -8.58 7.53 7.49
CA GLU A 120 -8.38 7.08 8.87
C GLU A 120 -9.64 7.23 9.73
N ARG A 121 -10.32 8.38 9.63
CA ARG A 121 -11.60 8.62 10.32
C ARG A 121 -12.72 7.69 9.84
N ALA A 122 -12.78 7.39 8.55
CA ALA A 122 -13.80 6.50 7.99
C ALA A 122 -13.64 5.04 8.47
N ASN A 123 -12.42 4.65 8.86
CA ASN A 123 -12.07 3.27 9.22
C ASN A 123 -11.69 3.11 10.70
N THR A 124 -12.08 4.05 11.55
CA THR A 124 -11.84 3.97 13.00
C THR A 124 -12.56 2.75 13.58
N PRO A 125 -11.90 1.90 14.41
CA PRO A 125 -10.57 2.07 15.01
C PRO A 125 -9.41 1.39 14.27
N LYS A 126 -9.64 0.73 13.13
CA LYS A 126 -8.64 -0.14 12.48
C LYS A 126 -7.39 0.59 11.98
N PHE A 127 -7.53 1.84 11.53
CA PHE A 127 -6.44 2.63 10.93
C PHE A 127 -5.91 3.76 11.82
N ASP A 128 -6.36 3.83 13.08
CA ASP A 128 -6.00 4.92 13.99
C ASP A 128 -4.47 4.98 14.19
N GLY A 129 -3.87 6.12 13.86
CA GLY A 129 -2.43 6.34 13.92
C GLY A 129 -1.60 5.58 12.89
N ILE A 130 -2.19 4.95 11.85
CA ILE A 130 -1.38 4.27 10.81
C ILE A 130 -0.98 5.24 9.71
N LEU A 131 -1.92 6.08 9.25
CA LEU A 131 -1.68 7.01 8.13
C LEU A 131 -1.27 8.39 8.63
N THR A 132 -1.74 8.81 9.80
CA THR A 132 -1.48 10.15 10.36
C THR A 132 -0.37 10.24 11.40
N ASN A 133 0.09 9.13 11.99
CA ASN A 133 1.19 9.13 12.97
C ASN A 133 2.57 9.22 12.28
N SER A 134 2.62 8.97 10.98
CA SER A 134 3.79 9.30 10.18
C SER A 134 4.06 10.79 10.35
N THR A 135 5.25 11.19 10.82
CA THR A 135 5.73 12.57 10.95
C THR A 135 5.90 13.30 9.60
N VAL A 136 5.07 12.93 8.64
CA VAL A 136 5.16 13.16 7.21
C VAL A 136 4.12 14.21 6.88
N ASP A 137 4.58 15.41 6.55
CA ASP A 137 3.73 16.46 6.03
C ASP A 137 4.04 16.69 4.55
N PHE A 138 3.08 16.40 3.67
CA PHE A 138 3.21 16.64 2.24
C PHE A 138 3.19 18.13 1.85
N ASN A 139 2.87 19.03 2.79
CA ASN A 139 2.96 20.48 2.59
C ASN A 139 4.31 21.09 2.95
N ALA A 140 5.18 20.36 3.65
CA ALA A 140 6.50 20.83 4.05
C ALA A 140 7.41 21.01 2.80
N GLN A 141 7.32 22.18 2.17
CA GLN A 141 8.05 22.52 0.93
C GLN A 141 9.57 22.47 1.07
N ASP A 142 10.05 22.78 2.27
CA ASP A 142 11.46 22.74 2.69
C ASP A 142 12.02 21.33 2.66
N ARG A 143 11.16 20.34 2.94
CA ARG A 143 11.50 18.91 2.88
C ARG A 143 11.16 18.36 1.51
N LEU A 144 9.91 18.46 1.08
CA LEU A 144 9.43 17.91 -0.19
C LEU A 144 8.98 19.01 -1.16
N PRO A 145 9.82 19.39 -2.14
CA PRO A 145 9.43 20.32 -3.20
C PRO A 145 8.21 19.81 -3.99
N ARG A 146 7.31 20.72 -4.39
CA ARG A 146 6.09 20.36 -5.15
C ARG A 146 6.37 19.56 -6.41
N SER A 147 7.44 19.90 -7.14
CA SER A 147 7.82 19.18 -8.36
C SER A 147 8.16 17.71 -8.09
N LYS A 148 8.83 17.42 -6.97
CA LYS A 148 9.10 16.05 -6.53
C LYS A 148 7.83 15.34 -6.08
N LEU A 149 6.95 16.04 -5.37
CA LEU A 149 5.65 15.50 -4.93
C LEU A 149 4.80 15.04 -6.13
N VAL A 150 4.69 15.88 -7.16
CA VAL A 150 3.96 15.52 -8.40
C VAL A 150 4.61 14.32 -9.07
N THR A 151 5.94 14.29 -9.15
CA THR A 151 6.69 13.18 -9.75
C THR A 151 6.43 11.86 -9.04
N ILE A 152 6.48 11.84 -7.70
CA ILE A 152 6.25 10.60 -6.94
C ILE A 152 4.79 10.15 -6.99
N VAL A 153 3.83 11.08 -6.95
CA VAL A 153 2.41 10.74 -7.11
C VAL A 153 2.16 10.16 -8.51
N ASN A 154 2.76 10.72 -9.55
CA ASN A 154 2.65 10.15 -10.90
C ASN A 154 3.33 8.78 -11.01
N HIS A 155 4.47 8.57 -10.34
CA HIS A 155 5.15 7.29 -10.29
C HIS A 155 4.25 6.22 -9.64
N PHE A 156 3.69 6.47 -8.45
CA PHE A 156 2.73 5.57 -7.81
C PHE A 156 1.44 5.39 -8.62
N GLY A 157 1.00 6.41 -9.35
CA GLY A 157 -0.15 6.32 -10.25
C GLY A 157 0.08 5.47 -11.50
N SER A 158 1.34 5.21 -11.88
CA SER A 158 1.67 4.44 -13.08
C SER A 158 1.48 2.93 -12.93
N LEU A 159 1.33 2.44 -11.70
CA LEU A 159 1.26 1.03 -11.38
C LEU A 159 -0.02 0.71 -10.58
N PRO A 160 -0.88 -0.21 -11.04
CA PRO A 160 -1.97 -0.72 -10.22
C PRO A 160 -1.43 -1.63 -9.11
N LEU A 161 -1.77 -1.29 -7.87
CA LEU A 161 -1.44 -2.07 -6.66
C LEU A 161 -2.69 -2.76 -6.11
N ASP A 162 -3.59 -3.23 -6.97
CA ASP A 162 -4.74 -4.07 -6.61
C ASP A 162 -4.30 -5.54 -6.35
N ARG A 163 -5.22 -6.39 -5.86
CA ARG A 163 -4.90 -7.81 -5.57
C ARG A 163 -4.70 -8.62 -6.85
N ALA A 164 -5.35 -8.25 -7.95
CA ALA A 164 -5.16 -8.91 -9.24
C ALA A 164 -3.73 -8.78 -9.78
N ASN A 165 -3.10 -7.62 -9.61
CA ASN A 165 -1.76 -7.30 -10.09
C ASN A 165 -0.65 -7.59 -9.06
N VAL A 166 -0.92 -7.30 -7.78
CA VAL A 166 0.01 -7.46 -6.66
C VAL A 166 -0.67 -8.29 -5.56
N HIS A 167 -0.26 -9.54 -5.44
CA HIS A 167 -0.75 -10.44 -4.39
C HIS A 167 -0.36 -9.93 -2.99
N ASP A 168 -1.16 -10.25 -1.97
CA ASP A 168 -0.91 -9.81 -0.59
C ASP A 168 0.48 -10.23 -0.09
N ASP A 169 0.90 -11.47 -0.36
CA ASP A 169 2.25 -11.96 -0.03
C ASP A 169 3.36 -11.16 -0.72
N LEU A 170 3.14 -10.76 -1.98
CA LEU A 170 4.12 -9.98 -2.75
C LEU A 170 4.27 -8.58 -2.16
N PHE A 171 3.15 -7.97 -1.79
CA PHE A 171 3.12 -6.68 -1.11
C PHE A 171 3.82 -6.74 0.25
N GLY A 172 3.53 -7.78 1.05
CA GLY A 172 4.20 -8.02 2.34
C GLY A 172 5.71 -8.18 2.20
N ASN A 173 6.17 -8.97 1.22
CA ASN A 173 7.59 -9.13 0.93
C ASN A 173 8.25 -7.82 0.50
N ALA A 174 7.59 -7.01 -0.32
CA ALA A 174 8.11 -5.71 -0.76
C ALA A 174 8.17 -4.70 0.40
N TYR A 175 7.20 -4.75 1.31
CA TYR A 175 7.22 -3.97 2.54
C TYR A 175 8.39 -4.37 3.45
N GLU A 176 8.61 -5.67 3.65
CA GLU A 176 9.78 -6.18 4.38
C GLU A 176 11.10 -5.80 3.70
N TYR A 177 11.16 -5.87 2.37
CA TYR A 177 12.32 -5.44 1.59
C TYR A 177 12.65 -3.97 1.86
N LEU A 178 11.65 -3.08 1.81
CA LEU A 178 11.80 -1.68 2.16
C LEU A 178 12.35 -1.51 3.57
N ILE A 179 11.73 -2.15 4.58
CA ILE A 179 12.23 -2.08 5.97
C ILE A 179 13.70 -2.50 6.04
N ARG A 180 14.07 -3.60 5.38
CA ARG A 180 15.42 -4.16 5.43
C ARG A 180 16.44 -3.24 4.76
N ASN A 181 16.13 -2.76 3.55
CA ASN A 181 16.99 -1.82 2.81
C ASN A 181 17.16 -0.49 3.55
N PHE A 182 16.13 -0.03 4.28
CA PHE A 182 16.24 1.17 5.10
C PHE A 182 16.99 0.94 6.42
N ALA A 183 16.85 -0.24 7.03
CA ALA A 183 17.60 -0.61 8.23
C ALA A 183 19.11 -0.73 7.95
N SER A 184 19.51 -1.26 6.79
CA SER A 184 20.92 -1.38 6.40
C SER A 184 21.59 -0.04 6.11
N ASN A 185 20.83 0.98 5.69
CA ASN A 185 21.34 2.30 5.31
C ASN A 185 21.35 3.32 6.46
N ALA A 186 20.63 3.06 7.55
CA ALA A 186 20.63 3.89 8.76
C ALA A 186 21.84 3.53 9.65
N GLY A 187 22.95 4.23 9.48
CA GLY A 187 24.18 3.99 10.25
C GLY A 187 24.01 4.14 11.77
N ARG A 188 23.85 2.99 12.45
CA ARG A 188 24.16 2.65 13.87
C ARG A 188 23.55 3.45 15.06
N SER A 189 23.17 2.62 16.05
CA SER A 189 23.35 2.73 17.52
C SER A 189 22.09 2.91 18.37
N SER A 190 21.91 1.91 19.26
CA SER A 190 21.02 1.86 20.43
C SER A 190 19.53 1.59 20.18
N GLY A 191 19.10 0.40 20.57
CA GLY A 191 17.69 0.05 20.81
C GLY A 191 17.31 -1.30 20.25
N GLU A 192 17.01 -1.34 18.96
CA GLU A 192 16.14 -2.38 18.39
C GLU A 192 16.63 -2.78 16.98
N PHE A 193 16.73 -4.08 16.73
CA PHE A 193 17.26 -4.66 15.49
C PHE A 193 16.14 -5.24 14.63
N TYR A 194 16.22 -5.05 13.30
CA TYR A 194 15.37 -5.79 12.36
C TYR A 194 15.66 -7.29 12.48
N THR A 195 14.63 -8.09 12.75
CA THR A 195 14.75 -9.55 12.79
C THR A 195 14.69 -10.09 11.35
N PRO A 196 15.75 -10.77 10.86
CA PRO A 196 15.71 -11.38 9.54
C PRO A 196 14.58 -12.39 9.42
N ARG A 197 13.98 -12.49 8.22
CA ARG A 197 12.85 -13.38 7.94
C ARG A 197 13.13 -14.83 8.30
N GLU A 198 14.36 -15.29 8.08
CA GLU A 198 14.80 -16.65 8.37
C GLU A 198 14.71 -16.95 9.88
N VAL A 199 15.02 -15.96 10.72
CA VAL A 199 14.93 -16.06 12.17
C VAL A 199 13.48 -16.01 12.62
N ALA A 200 12.68 -15.08 12.07
CA ALA A 200 11.25 -14.98 12.39
C ALA A 200 10.50 -16.26 12.00
N TYR A 201 10.79 -16.82 10.83
CA TYR A 201 10.21 -18.08 10.36
C TYR A 201 10.60 -19.25 11.26
N LEU A 202 11.88 -19.40 11.60
CA LEU A 202 12.33 -20.42 12.54
C LEU A 202 11.64 -20.29 13.89
N MET A 203 11.48 -19.06 14.41
CA MET A 203 10.77 -18.82 15.65
C MET A 203 9.29 -19.18 15.55
N SER A 204 8.61 -18.89 14.43
CA SER A 204 7.22 -19.29 14.22
C SER A 204 7.05 -20.81 14.14
N GLU A 205 8.00 -21.51 13.51
CA GLU A 205 8.01 -22.98 13.43
C GLU A 205 8.34 -23.64 14.78
N ILE A 206 9.09 -22.96 15.66
CA ILE A 206 9.32 -23.46 17.03
C ILE A 206 8.08 -23.26 17.92
N VAL A 207 7.38 -22.14 17.74
CA VAL A 207 6.23 -21.77 18.58
C VAL A 207 4.95 -22.49 18.15
N GLU A 208 4.80 -22.80 16.86
CA GLU A 208 3.64 -23.48 16.25
C GLU A 208 2.28 -22.96 16.77
N PRO A 209 1.98 -21.65 16.59
CA PRO A 209 0.73 -21.08 17.10
C PRO A 209 -0.50 -21.76 16.44
N GLN A 210 -1.46 -22.18 17.27
CA GLN A 210 -2.71 -22.79 16.81
C GLN A 210 -3.86 -21.76 16.83
N PRO A 211 -4.95 -21.97 16.08
CA PRO A 211 -6.13 -21.12 16.15
C PRO A 211 -6.64 -20.97 17.59
N GLY A 212 -6.73 -19.72 18.07
CA GLY A 212 -7.11 -19.40 19.45
C GLY A 212 -5.93 -19.17 20.41
N HIS A 213 -4.69 -19.38 19.99
CA HIS A 213 -3.52 -18.96 20.77
C HIS A 213 -3.29 -17.45 20.67
N HIS A 214 -2.85 -16.84 21.78
CA HIS A 214 -2.40 -15.46 21.82
C HIS A 214 -0.88 -15.42 21.73
N VAL A 215 -0.36 -14.78 20.69
CA VAL A 215 1.08 -14.59 20.48
C VAL A 215 1.46 -13.20 20.97
N CYS A 216 2.52 -13.11 21.78
CA CYS A 216 2.99 -11.85 22.34
C CYS A 216 4.47 -11.62 21.99
N ASP A 217 4.74 -10.50 21.33
CA ASP A 217 6.09 -9.93 21.21
C ASP A 217 6.18 -8.70 22.13
N TRP A 218 7.00 -8.77 23.16
CA TRP A 218 7.18 -7.72 24.17
C TRP A 218 8.13 -6.60 23.70
N ALA A 219 8.87 -6.84 22.62
CA ALA A 219 9.82 -5.90 22.03
C ALA A 219 9.52 -5.63 20.53
N ALA A 220 8.31 -5.98 20.07
CA ALA A 220 7.85 -5.56 18.75
C ALA A 220 7.79 -4.03 18.71
N ASP A 221 8.49 -3.46 17.72
CA ASP A 221 8.46 -2.02 17.44
C ASP A 221 6.99 -1.58 17.27
N ARG A 222 6.55 -0.65 18.12
CA ARG A 222 5.19 -0.07 18.05
C ARG A 222 4.95 0.65 16.72
N GLU A 223 6.00 0.97 15.96
CA GLU A 223 5.94 1.61 14.64
C GLU A 223 6.15 0.63 13.47
N ARG A 224 6.58 -0.62 13.71
CA ARG A 224 6.80 -1.64 12.67
C ARG A 224 6.43 -3.02 13.20
N ASN A 225 5.18 -3.43 12.96
CA ASN A 225 4.64 -4.74 13.34
C ASN A 225 5.70 -5.84 13.30
N GLY A 226 6.10 -6.28 14.50
CA GLY A 226 7.15 -7.25 14.75
C GLY A 226 6.84 -8.66 14.24
N LEU A 227 7.81 -9.55 14.49
CA LEU A 227 8.01 -10.98 14.17
C LEU A 227 6.88 -11.88 13.61
N PHE A 228 5.61 -11.53 13.76
CA PHE A 228 4.45 -12.39 13.53
C PHE A 228 3.58 -11.92 12.36
N THR A 229 4.17 -11.70 11.18
CA THR A 229 3.43 -11.51 9.93
C THR A 229 3.17 -12.82 9.17
N THR A 230 3.70 -13.95 9.64
CA THR A 230 3.71 -15.23 8.89
C THR A 230 2.70 -16.28 9.35
N SER A 231 1.84 -16.01 10.32
CA SER A 231 0.86 -17.00 10.80
C SER A 231 -0.50 -16.84 10.12
N GLY A 232 -0.61 -17.35 8.90
CA GLY A 232 -1.85 -17.41 8.14
C GLY A 232 -1.86 -18.58 7.14
N ARG A 233 -1.94 -19.81 7.66
CA ARG A 233 -2.46 -20.99 6.95
C ARG A 233 -3.36 -21.78 7.87
#